data_AF-A0A450RZR8-F1
#
_entry.id   AF-A0A450RZR8-F1
#
_cell.length_a   1.000
_cell.length_b   1.000
_cell.length_c   1.000
_cell.angle_alpha   90.00
_cell.angle_beta   90.00
_cell.angle_gamma   90.00
#
_symmetry.space_group_name_H-M   'P 1'
#
loop_
_entity.id
_entity.type
_entity.pdbx_description
1 polymer ?
#
loop_
_entity_poly.entity_id
_entity_poly.type
_entity_poly.pdbx_seq_one_letter_code
_entity_poly.pdbx_strand_id
1 'polypeptide(L)'
;MAFAPREQKPPRAVMALCLWAALWGVAMAEASGSGGAGSCRPDRIDAMATVTHVHDGDTIHIDDPLGKRRKLRLIGIDSPEVAWEGRPGQPFAEEARETVARLLPPGTGIRLRYGRERVDKYHRLLAHAFLPDDTNLQAHLLSKGLATALVVPPNLAYLDCYAGSEARARRIRAGIWSLPQYRPIPSEALSANTRGFRIVDGRVRRVGESAGNIWLNLEGLVVLRIPRENLPYFSRLDFSNLKGRRVRARGKIYPKRRRKTELRITIRHPNDLVLRR
;
A
#
# COMPACT_ATOMS: atom_id res chain seq x y z
N MET A 1 51.49 -28.94 76.59
CA MET A 1 51.26 -30.27 75.97
C MET A 1 50.37 -30.08 74.75
N ALA A 2 50.47 -30.98 73.76
CA ALA A 2 49.47 -31.32 72.72
C ALA A 2 48.81 -30.21 71.85
N PHE A 3 49.19 -30.22 70.55
CA PHE A 3 48.33 -30.10 69.35
C PHE A 3 47.52 -28.83 68.97
N ALA A 4 47.39 -28.68 67.63
CA ALA A 4 46.55 -27.79 66.82
C ALA A 4 46.23 -28.55 65.49
N PRO A 5 45.45 -28.04 64.49
CA PRO A 5 44.70 -26.78 64.31
C PRO A 5 43.17 -27.06 64.14
N ARG A 6 42.30 -26.54 63.22
CA ARG A 6 42.36 -25.64 62.04
C ARG A 6 40.98 -25.03 61.68
N GLU A 7 41.01 -23.81 61.13
CA GLU A 7 40.10 -23.18 60.13
C GLU A 7 38.55 -23.37 60.10
N GLN A 8 37.85 -22.22 60.03
CA GLN A 8 36.94 -21.88 58.90
C GLN A 8 36.70 -20.34 58.77
N LYS A 9 36.11 -19.90 57.63
CA LYS A 9 35.92 -18.50 57.13
C LYS A 9 34.98 -18.54 55.90
N PRO A 10 34.49 -17.43 55.29
CA PRO A 10 34.20 -16.03 55.72
C PRO A 10 32.73 -15.66 55.30
N PRO A 11 32.32 -14.56 54.59
CA PRO A 11 32.72 -13.12 54.54
C PRO A 11 31.56 -12.06 54.57
N ARG A 12 31.90 -10.84 55.06
CA ARG A 12 31.57 -9.47 54.54
C ARG A 12 30.15 -9.01 54.12
N ALA A 13 29.85 -7.76 54.52
CA ALA A 13 29.13 -6.75 53.71
C ALA A 13 29.96 -5.44 53.66
N VAL A 14 29.75 -4.55 52.68
CA VAL A 14 30.59 -3.34 52.43
C VAL A 14 29.75 -2.10 52.10
N MET A 15 30.23 -0.93 52.51
CA MET A 15 29.62 0.39 52.40
C MET A 15 29.77 1.04 51.00
N ALA A 16 28.77 1.81 50.55
CA ALA A 16 28.86 2.69 49.37
C ALA A 16 28.02 3.97 49.55
N LEU A 17 28.55 5.11 49.07
CA LEU A 17 27.87 6.41 49.03
C LEU A 17 27.20 6.62 47.66
N CYS A 18 26.02 7.25 47.62
CA CYS A 18 25.37 7.70 46.39
C CYS A 18 24.96 9.17 46.48
N LEU A 19 25.70 10.05 45.83
CA LEU A 19 25.32 11.46 45.61
C LEU A 19 24.30 11.53 44.47
N TRP A 20 23.15 12.17 44.70
CA TRP A 20 22.15 12.45 43.66
C TRP A 20 22.32 13.88 43.14
N ALA A 21 22.88 14.02 41.94
CA ALA A 21 22.97 15.29 41.23
C ALA A 21 21.67 15.55 40.44
N ALA A 22 21.00 16.67 40.72
CA ALA A 22 19.79 17.06 39.98
C ALA A 22 20.16 17.66 38.62
N LEU A 23 19.92 16.92 37.53
CA LEU A 23 20.06 17.44 36.16
C LEU A 23 18.76 18.11 35.71
N TRP A 24 18.86 19.33 35.19
CA TRP A 24 17.73 20.06 34.61
C TRP A 24 17.18 19.33 33.37
N GLY A 25 15.87 19.05 33.38
CA GLY A 25 15.17 18.48 32.23
C GLY A 25 15.01 19.52 31.11
N VAL A 26 15.83 19.42 30.06
CA VAL A 26 15.61 20.17 28.82
C VAL A 26 14.40 19.57 28.11
N ALA A 27 13.26 20.24 28.20
CA ALA A 27 12.03 19.83 27.52
C ALA A 27 12.17 19.96 26.00
N MET A 28 12.51 18.86 25.34
CA MET A 28 12.51 18.76 23.88
C MET A 28 11.07 18.83 23.36
N ALA A 29 10.64 20.01 22.94
CA ALA A 29 9.37 20.20 22.27
C ALA A 29 9.41 19.50 20.90
N GLU A 30 8.81 18.31 20.81
CA GLU A 30 8.69 17.59 19.53
C GLU A 30 7.84 18.39 18.54
N ALA A 31 8.52 19.07 17.61
CA ALA A 31 7.90 19.80 16.51
C ALA A 31 7.09 18.82 15.64
N SER A 32 5.80 18.70 15.96
CA SER A 32 4.86 17.76 15.35
C SER A 32 4.52 18.20 13.92
N GLY A 33 5.46 17.95 13.00
CA GLY A 33 5.36 18.21 11.57
C GLY A 33 4.33 17.31 10.88
N SER A 34 3.06 17.50 11.20
CA SER A 34 1.92 16.78 10.62
C SER A 34 1.68 17.25 9.17
N GLY A 35 2.56 16.82 8.26
CA GLY A 35 2.29 16.83 6.82
C GLY A 35 1.04 16.02 6.56
N GLY A 36 -0.10 16.71 6.42
CA GLY A 36 -1.42 16.15 6.66
C GLY A 36 -1.75 14.95 5.77
N ALA A 37 -1.80 13.76 6.36
CA ALA A 37 -2.53 12.65 5.77
C ALA A 37 -4.01 13.04 5.72
N GLY A 38 -4.61 12.99 4.53
CA GLY A 38 -6.03 13.33 4.37
C GLY A 38 -6.93 12.47 5.26
N SER A 39 -8.08 13.00 5.65
CA SER A 39 -9.02 12.28 6.54
C SER A 39 -9.39 10.92 5.96
N CYS A 40 -9.40 9.91 6.81
CA CYS A 40 -9.89 8.57 6.47
C CYS A 40 -11.39 8.39 6.80
N ARG A 41 -12.04 9.32 7.52
CA ARG A 41 -13.48 9.26 7.85
C ARG A 41 -14.35 9.59 6.63
N PRO A 42 -15.59 9.08 6.52
CA PRO A 42 -16.42 9.31 5.35
C PRO A 42 -16.77 10.79 5.13
N ASP A 43 -16.58 11.28 3.91
CA ASP A 43 -17.04 12.62 3.45
C ASP A 43 -18.56 12.69 3.26
N ARG A 44 -19.17 11.54 2.93
CA ARG A 44 -20.60 11.23 2.98
C ARG A 44 -20.78 9.71 2.92
N ILE A 45 -22.00 9.24 3.14
CA ILE A 45 -22.42 7.88 2.81
C ILE A 45 -23.44 7.95 1.67
N ASP A 46 -23.21 7.18 0.60
CA ASP A 46 -24.08 7.13 -0.58
C ASP A 46 -25.09 5.95 -0.52
N ALA A 47 -24.83 4.92 0.29
CA ALA A 47 -25.74 3.79 0.53
C ALA A 47 -25.36 2.98 1.79
N MET A 48 -26.27 2.12 2.24
CA MET A 48 -25.96 1.00 3.15
C MET A 48 -26.00 -0.33 2.37
N ALA A 49 -25.38 -1.39 2.91
CA ALA A 49 -25.44 -2.75 2.34
C ALA A 49 -25.16 -3.79 3.42
N THR A 50 -25.59 -5.04 3.19
CA THR A 50 -25.32 -6.18 4.09
C THR A 50 -24.31 -7.12 3.46
N VAL A 51 -23.26 -7.50 4.18
CA VAL A 51 -22.21 -8.40 3.67
C VAL A 51 -22.72 -9.85 3.64
N THR A 52 -22.57 -10.54 2.50
CA THR A 52 -22.98 -11.95 2.35
C THR A 52 -21.80 -12.91 2.20
N HIS A 53 -20.65 -12.45 1.72
CA HIS A 53 -19.45 -13.28 1.55
C HIS A 53 -18.20 -12.42 1.35
N VAL A 54 -17.04 -12.90 1.82
CA VAL A 54 -15.73 -12.29 1.58
C VAL A 54 -14.93 -13.19 0.64
N HIS A 55 -14.73 -12.71 -0.59
CA HIS A 55 -14.03 -13.46 -1.65
C HIS A 55 -12.52 -13.35 -1.47
N ASP A 56 -12.01 -12.13 -1.28
CA ASP A 56 -10.60 -11.82 -1.02
C ASP A 56 -10.49 -10.50 -0.22
N GLY A 57 -9.27 -9.95 -0.08
CA GLY A 57 -9.02 -8.73 0.69
C GLY A 57 -9.52 -7.42 0.05
N ASP A 58 -9.97 -7.40 -1.21
CA ASP A 58 -10.56 -6.21 -1.84
C ASP A 58 -11.90 -6.43 -2.56
N THR A 59 -12.34 -7.67 -2.72
CA THR A 59 -13.63 -8.02 -3.33
C THR A 59 -14.51 -8.78 -2.33
N ILE A 60 -15.72 -8.26 -2.11
CA ILE A 60 -16.74 -8.87 -1.25
C ILE A 60 -18.08 -8.97 -2.00
N HIS A 61 -18.95 -9.88 -1.56
CA HIS A 61 -20.34 -9.93 -1.99
C HIS A 61 -21.23 -9.30 -0.92
N ILE A 62 -22.18 -8.50 -1.38
CA ILE A 62 -23.14 -7.78 -0.54
C ILE A 62 -24.55 -7.97 -1.11
N ASP A 63 -25.57 -7.74 -0.29
CA ASP A 63 -26.90 -7.39 -0.75
C ASP A 63 -27.09 -5.88 -0.57
N ASP A 64 -27.62 -5.20 -1.61
CA ASP A 64 -27.96 -3.78 -1.54
C ASP A 64 -29.33 -3.58 -0.84
N PRO A 65 -29.78 -2.33 -0.55
CA PRO A 65 -31.00 -2.07 0.22
C PRO A 65 -32.30 -2.60 -0.40
N LEU A 66 -32.27 -3.11 -1.64
CA LEU A 66 -33.39 -3.76 -2.30
C LEU A 66 -33.30 -5.30 -2.24
N GLY A 67 -32.41 -5.84 -1.39
CA GLY A 67 -32.14 -7.27 -1.27
C GLY A 67 -31.41 -7.87 -2.46
N LYS A 68 -30.87 -7.06 -3.39
CA LYS A 68 -30.23 -7.57 -4.59
C LYS A 68 -28.75 -7.83 -4.36
N ARG A 69 -28.33 -9.06 -4.62
CA ARG A 69 -26.92 -9.47 -4.48
C ARG A 69 -26.01 -8.79 -5.52
N ARG A 70 -24.92 -8.18 -5.05
CA ARG A 70 -23.91 -7.48 -5.85
C ARG A 70 -22.50 -7.97 -5.50
N LYS A 71 -21.58 -7.89 -6.46
CA LYS A 71 -20.13 -7.92 -6.19
C LYS A 71 -19.65 -6.49 -5.96
N LEU A 72 -18.94 -6.25 -4.87
CA LEU A 72 -18.32 -4.96 -4.52
C LEU A 72 -16.80 -5.09 -4.62
N ARG A 73 -16.15 -4.18 -5.36
CA ARG A 73 -14.70 -3.98 -5.32
C ARG A 73 -14.41 -2.73 -4.49
N LEU A 74 -13.61 -2.91 -3.45
CA LEU A 74 -13.04 -1.85 -2.64
C LEU A 74 -12.03 -1.05 -3.47
N ILE A 75 -12.38 0.19 -3.79
CA ILE A 75 -11.54 1.07 -4.63
C ILE A 75 -10.45 1.79 -3.82
N GLY A 76 -9.37 2.18 -4.50
CA GLY A 76 -8.19 2.76 -3.84
C GLY A 76 -7.16 1.72 -3.35
N ILE A 77 -7.44 0.42 -3.46
CA ILE A 77 -6.52 -0.68 -3.08
C ILE A 77 -6.41 -1.79 -4.15
N ASP A 78 -5.29 -2.52 -4.13
CA ASP A 78 -5.11 -3.85 -4.77
C ASP A 78 -4.60 -4.82 -3.68
N SER A 79 -5.39 -5.83 -3.34
CA SER A 79 -5.05 -6.92 -2.42
C SER A 79 -4.20 -7.98 -3.13
N PRO A 80 -3.38 -8.77 -2.40
CA PRO A 80 -2.96 -10.08 -2.88
C PRO A 80 -4.19 -10.95 -3.17
N GLU A 81 -4.17 -11.69 -4.29
CA GLU A 81 -5.30 -12.50 -4.75
C GLU A 81 -5.22 -13.92 -4.18
N VAL A 82 -6.35 -14.47 -3.72
CA VAL A 82 -6.45 -15.83 -3.17
C VAL A 82 -6.33 -16.91 -4.24
N ALA A 83 -6.25 -18.18 -3.83
CA ALA A 83 -6.21 -19.30 -4.76
C ALA A 83 -7.53 -19.43 -5.56
N TRP A 84 -7.44 -19.56 -6.88
CA TRP A 84 -8.63 -19.63 -7.76
C TRP A 84 -8.34 -20.36 -9.07
N GLU A 85 -9.21 -21.31 -9.46
CA GLU A 85 -9.11 -22.10 -10.71
C GLU A 85 -7.72 -22.71 -10.92
N GLY A 86 -7.20 -23.43 -9.90
CA GLY A 86 -5.87 -24.07 -9.95
C GLY A 86 -4.68 -23.10 -9.94
N ARG A 87 -4.91 -21.78 -9.88
CA ARG A 87 -3.85 -20.78 -9.70
C ARG A 87 -3.56 -20.64 -8.19
N PRO A 88 -2.29 -20.71 -7.75
CA PRO A 88 -1.94 -20.56 -6.35
C PRO A 88 -2.24 -19.14 -5.86
N GLY A 89 -2.65 -19.02 -4.60
CA GLY A 89 -2.83 -17.74 -3.92
C GLY A 89 -1.51 -16.98 -3.77
N GLN A 90 -1.59 -15.67 -3.63
CA GLN A 90 -0.45 -14.81 -3.38
C GLN A 90 -0.12 -14.74 -1.87
N PRO A 91 1.14 -14.53 -1.48
CA PRO A 91 1.48 -14.29 -0.07
C PRO A 91 0.68 -13.14 0.54
N PHE A 92 0.19 -13.32 1.77
CA PHE A 92 -0.75 -12.44 2.48
C PHE A 92 -2.19 -12.36 1.93
N ALA A 93 -2.60 -13.22 0.99
CA ALA A 93 -3.96 -13.18 0.43
C ALA A 93 -5.03 -13.72 1.40
N GLU A 94 -4.78 -14.85 2.05
CA GLU A 94 -5.73 -15.38 3.04
C GLU A 94 -5.74 -14.50 4.29
N GLU A 95 -4.59 -14.00 4.74
CA GLU A 95 -4.49 -13.08 5.88
C GLU A 95 -5.23 -11.75 5.62
N ALA A 96 -5.25 -11.27 4.37
CA ALA A 96 -6.07 -10.14 3.95
C ALA A 96 -7.56 -10.48 3.99
N ARG A 97 -7.96 -11.61 3.39
CA ARG A 97 -9.33 -12.12 3.36
C ARG A 97 -9.89 -12.38 4.76
N GLU A 98 -9.15 -13.05 5.64
CA GLU A 98 -9.53 -13.28 7.05
C GLU A 98 -9.59 -11.99 7.87
N THR A 99 -8.80 -10.97 7.53
CA THR A 99 -8.90 -9.66 8.19
C THR A 99 -10.21 -8.99 7.81
N VAL A 100 -10.60 -9.03 6.52
CA VAL A 100 -11.92 -8.56 6.08
C VAL A 100 -13.03 -9.41 6.71
N ALA A 101 -12.93 -10.74 6.72
CA ALA A 101 -13.96 -11.62 7.26
C ALA A 101 -14.17 -11.53 8.78
N ARG A 102 -13.13 -11.18 9.56
CA ARG A 102 -13.26 -10.87 11.00
C ARG A 102 -13.91 -9.51 11.27
N LEU A 103 -13.64 -8.52 10.42
CA LEU A 103 -14.25 -7.19 10.53
C LEU A 103 -15.69 -7.17 10.01
N LEU A 104 -15.97 -7.99 8.99
CA LEU A 104 -17.22 -8.07 8.25
C LEU A 104 -17.69 -9.53 8.07
N PRO A 105 -18.07 -10.24 9.15
CA PRO A 105 -18.74 -11.54 9.02
C PRO A 105 -20.06 -11.41 8.25
N PRO A 106 -20.55 -12.48 7.58
CA PRO A 106 -21.83 -12.44 6.89
C PRO A 106 -22.98 -11.98 7.81
N GLY A 107 -23.85 -11.11 7.29
CA GLY A 107 -24.87 -10.38 8.06
C GLY A 107 -24.42 -9.00 8.54
N THR A 108 -23.13 -8.64 8.47
CA THR A 108 -22.66 -7.31 8.90
C THR A 108 -23.17 -6.21 7.97
N GLY A 109 -23.84 -5.21 8.55
CA GLY A 109 -24.20 -3.97 7.86
C GLY A 109 -22.99 -3.05 7.68
N ILE A 110 -22.77 -2.59 6.45
CA ILE A 110 -21.72 -1.64 6.08
C ILE A 110 -22.30 -0.39 5.43
N ARG A 111 -21.57 0.70 5.52
CA ARG A 111 -21.89 1.98 4.86
C ARG A 111 -20.95 2.17 3.68
N LEU A 112 -21.50 2.53 2.53
CA LEU A 112 -20.82 2.63 1.25
C LEU A 112 -20.73 4.09 0.80
N ARG A 113 -19.54 4.48 0.34
CA ARG A 113 -19.29 5.76 -0.33
C ARG A 113 -18.77 5.46 -1.73
N TYR A 114 -19.56 5.76 -2.75
CA TYR A 114 -19.25 5.34 -4.12
C TYR A 114 -18.07 6.08 -4.74
N GLY A 115 -17.49 5.47 -5.79
CA GLY A 115 -16.69 6.18 -6.76
C GLY A 115 -17.50 7.20 -7.57
N ARG A 116 -16.81 8.10 -8.28
CA ARG A 116 -17.39 8.89 -9.37
C ARG A 116 -17.86 7.94 -10.49
N GLU A 117 -17.01 6.97 -10.85
CA GLU A 117 -17.43 5.77 -11.56
C GLU A 117 -17.93 4.75 -10.53
N ARG A 118 -19.21 4.35 -10.65
CA ARG A 118 -19.88 3.46 -9.69
C ARG A 118 -19.77 1.97 -10.02
N VAL A 119 -19.44 1.61 -11.25
CA VAL A 119 -19.43 0.21 -11.74
C VAL A 119 -18.25 0.00 -12.69
N ASP A 120 -17.51 -1.11 -12.53
CA ASP A 120 -16.44 -1.47 -13.49
C ASP A 120 -16.95 -2.32 -14.67
N LYS A 121 -16.07 -2.53 -15.65
CA LYS A 121 -16.31 -3.41 -16.81
C LYS A 121 -16.51 -4.91 -16.48
N TYR A 122 -16.44 -5.30 -15.20
CA TYR A 122 -16.79 -6.63 -14.70
C TYR A 122 -18.12 -6.61 -13.94
N HIS A 123 -18.88 -5.52 -14.06
CA HIS A 123 -20.14 -5.23 -13.39
C HIS A 123 -20.06 -5.24 -11.84
N ARG A 124 -18.85 -5.07 -11.28
CA ARG A 124 -18.66 -4.89 -9.84
C ARG A 124 -18.99 -3.46 -9.45
N LEU A 125 -19.71 -3.29 -8.35
CA LEU A 125 -19.95 -2.00 -7.70
C LEU A 125 -18.62 -1.45 -7.15
N LEU A 126 -18.41 -0.14 -7.24
CA LEU A 126 -17.17 0.54 -6.86
C LEU A 126 -17.43 1.50 -5.71
N ALA A 127 -16.98 1.15 -4.51
CA ALA A 127 -17.15 1.97 -3.31
C ALA A 127 -15.97 1.86 -2.34
N HIS A 128 -15.90 2.82 -1.43
CA HIS A 128 -15.19 2.71 -0.17
C HIS A 128 -16.16 2.22 0.90
N ALA A 129 -15.71 1.28 1.74
CA ALA A 129 -16.52 0.62 2.74
C ALA A 129 -16.14 1.06 4.15
N PHE A 130 -17.16 1.41 4.93
CA PHE A 130 -17.04 1.86 6.30
C PHE A 130 -17.84 0.94 7.22
N LEU A 131 -17.23 0.54 8.32
CA LEU A 131 -17.92 -0.11 9.44
C LEU A 131 -18.88 0.89 10.11
N PRO A 132 -19.80 0.47 11.00
CA PRO A 132 -20.74 1.36 11.68
C PRO A 132 -20.11 2.54 12.46
N ASP A 133 -18.85 2.42 12.87
CA ASP A 133 -18.06 3.35 13.70
C ASP A 133 -17.25 4.41 12.92
N ASP A 134 -17.43 4.49 11.60
CA ASP A 134 -16.58 5.22 10.61
C ASP A 134 -15.21 4.58 10.31
N THR A 135 -14.90 3.37 10.79
CA THR A 135 -13.65 2.70 10.41
C THR A 135 -13.63 2.36 8.91
N ASN A 136 -12.74 3.04 8.18
CA ASN A 136 -12.50 2.85 6.75
C ASN A 136 -11.70 1.56 6.52
N LEU A 137 -12.36 0.55 5.96
CA LEU A 137 -11.79 -0.81 5.83
C LEU A 137 -10.49 -0.80 5.01
N GLN A 138 -10.44 -0.04 3.91
CA GLN A 138 -9.26 0.03 3.06
C GLN A 138 -8.07 0.68 3.77
N ALA A 139 -8.30 1.75 4.55
CA ALA A 139 -7.26 2.36 5.38
C ALA A 139 -6.72 1.36 6.42
N HIS A 140 -7.60 0.56 7.02
CA HIS A 140 -7.23 -0.48 7.98
C HIS A 140 -6.32 -1.55 7.33
N LEU A 141 -6.72 -2.10 6.17
CA LEU A 141 -5.94 -3.10 5.42
C LEU A 141 -4.57 -2.57 4.97
N LEU A 142 -4.53 -1.34 4.46
CA LEU A 142 -3.28 -0.65 4.10
C LEU A 142 -2.36 -0.47 5.30
N SER A 143 -2.90 -0.12 6.48
CA SER A 143 -2.12 0.09 7.71
C SER A 143 -1.48 -1.20 8.25
N LYS A 144 -2.10 -2.36 7.98
CA LYS A 144 -1.57 -3.70 8.28
C LYS A 144 -0.62 -4.24 7.19
N GLY A 145 -0.50 -3.57 6.04
CA GLY A 145 0.28 -4.07 4.91
C GLY A 145 -0.37 -5.25 4.17
N LEU A 146 -1.70 -5.35 4.21
CA LEU A 146 -2.48 -6.42 3.57
C LEU A 146 -2.97 -6.04 2.16
N ALA A 147 -2.69 -4.81 1.72
CA ALA A 147 -2.95 -4.34 0.36
C ALA A 147 -1.92 -3.28 -0.06
N THR A 148 -1.85 -2.98 -1.36
CA THR A 148 -1.20 -1.78 -1.89
C THR A 148 -2.23 -0.69 -2.16
N ALA A 149 -1.84 0.58 -2.05
CA ALA A 149 -2.66 1.69 -2.54
C ALA A 149 -2.68 1.67 -4.08
N LEU A 150 -3.87 1.77 -4.67
CA LEU A 150 -4.10 1.67 -6.11
C LEU A 150 -4.87 2.89 -6.62
N VAL A 151 -4.24 3.70 -7.47
CA VAL A 151 -4.86 4.91 -8.01
C VAL A 151 -5.49 4.65 -9.37
N VAL A 152 -6.82 4.82 -9.44
CA VAL A 152 -7.60 4.74 -10.69
C VAL A 152 -8.48 5.98 -10.79
N PRO A 153 -8.04 7.03 -11.49
CA PRO A 153 -8.92 8.16 -11.83
C PRO A 153 -10.13 7.67 -12.62
N PRO A 154 -11.32 8.28 -12.47
CA PRO A 154 -11.62 9.46 -11.65
C PRO A 154 -11.86 9.19 -10.15
N ASN A 155 -11.71 7.94 -9.70
CA ASN A 155 -11.98 7.50 -8.32
C ASN A 155 -10.80 7.80 -7.37
N LEU A 156 -10.61 9.09 -7.06
CA LEU A 156 -9.46 9.64 -6.32
C LEU A 156 -9.74 10.00 -4.85
N ALA A 157 -10.88 9.60 -4.29
CA ALA A 157 -11.19 9.88 -2.89
C ALA A 157 -10.30 9.08 -1.93
N TYR A 158 -10.03 9.65 -0.76
CA TYR A 158 -9.16 9.05 0.28
C TYR A 158 -7.72 8.76 -0.17
N LEU A 159 -7.28 9.30 -1.31
CA LEU A 159 -5.94 9.06 -1.87
C LEU A 159 -4.81 9.35 -0.87
N ASP A 160 -4.89 10.47 -0.17
CA ASP A 160 -3.85 10.89 0.79
C ASP A 160 -3.95 10.13 2.13
N CYS A 161 -5.17 9.76 2.56
CA CYS A 161 -5.40 8.80 3.66
C CYS A 161 -4.71 7.46 3.35
N TYR A 162 -4.95 6.92 2.15
CA TYR A 162 -4.45 5.62 1.72
C TYR A 162 -2.93 5.64 1.48
N ALA A 163 -2.39 6.73 0.93
CA ALA A 163 -0.95 6.94 0.86
C ALA A 163 -0.30 6.99 2.25
N GLY A 164 -0.90 7.69 3.22
CA GLY A 164 -0.43 7.73 4.61
C GLY A 164 -0.50 6.38 5.33
N SER A 165 -1.60 5.66 5.18
CA SER A 165 -1.80 4.32 5.76
C SER A 165 -0.78 3.32 5.21
N GLU A 166 -0.56 3.32 3.90
CA GLU A 166 0.46 2.48 3.25
C GLU A 166 1.88 2.87 3.70
N ALA A 167 2.18 4.18 3.80
CA ALA A 167 3.48 4.67 4.25
C ALA A 167 3.83 4.28 5.69
N ARG A 168 2.82 4.05 6.56
CA ARG A 168 3.04 3.43 7.88
C ARG A 168 3.50 1.98 7.73
N ALA A 169 2.71 1.14 7.06
CA ALA A 169 3.02 -0.29 6.88
C ALA A 169 4.37 -0.51 6.19
N ARG A 170 4.72 0.34 5.22
CA ARG A 170 6.00 0.32 4.49
C ARG A 170 7.22 0.62 5.37
N ARG A 171 7.11 1.56 6.31
CA ARG A 171 8.21 1.88 7.24
C ARG A 171 8.52 0.70 8.16
N ILE A 172 7.49 0.04 8.68
CA ILE A 172 7.61 -1.11 9.60
C ILE A 172 7.70 -2.47 8.88
N ARG A 173 7.70 -2.48 7.54
CA ARG A 173 7.71 -3.69 6.68
C ARG A 173 6.59 -4.71 6.99
N ALA A 174 5.40 -4.23 7.38
CA ALA A 174 4.27 -5.09 7.71
C ALA A 174 3.67 -5.79 6.47
N GLY A 175 3.17 -7.02 6.64
CA GLY A 175 2.51 -7.81 5.60
C GLY A 175 3.36 -7.92 4.33
N ILE A 176 2.77 -7.58 3.19
CA ILE A 176 3.42 -7.63 1.87
C ILE A 176 4.73 -6.85 1.79
N TRP A 177 4.89 -5.79 2.60
CA TRP A 177 6.07 -4.92 2.60
C TRP A 177 7.31 -5.55 3.24
N SER A 178 7.17 -6.72 3.87
CA SER A 178 8.29 -7.57 4.27
C SER A 178 9.02 -8.19 3.07
N LEU A 179 8.26 -8.53 2.02
CA LEU A 179 8.70 -9.42 0.94
C LEU A 179 9.63 -8.72 -0.07
N PRO A 180 10.58 -9.43 -0.69
CA PRO A 180 11.53 -8.84 -1.64
C PRO A 180 10.89 -8.10 -2.83
N GLN A 181 9.79 -8.61 -3.40
CA GLN A 181 9.16 -8.03 -4.58
C GLN A 181 8.44 -6.68 -4.34
N TYR A 182 8.23 -6.30 -3.08
CA TYR A 182 7.67 -5.00 -2.67
C TYR A 182 8.76 -3.98 -2.29
N ARG A 183 10.04 -4.31 -2.48
CA ARG A 183 11.17 -3.39 -2.36
C ARG A 183 11.45 -2.71 -3.71
N PRO A 184 12.08 -1.52 -3.74
CA PRO A 184 12.53 -0.91 -4.99
C PRO A 184 13.61 -1.76 -5.68
N ILE A 185 13.49 -1.98 -6.98
CA ILE A 185 14.44 -2.74 -7.81
C ILE A 185 14.91 -1.87 -8.98
N PRO A 186 16.20 -1.86 -9.36
CA PRO A 186 16.68 -1.18 -10.56
C PRO A 186 15.99 -1.72 -11.84
N SER A 187 15.61 -0.85 -12.77
CA SER A 187 14.93 -1.23 -14.02
C SER A 187 15.77 -2.12 -14.94
N GLU A 188 17.09 -2.11 -14.78
CA GLU A 188 18.05 -3.00 -15.47
C GLU A 188 18.13 -4.40 -14.86
N ALA A 189 17.75 -4.58 -13.58
CA ALA A 189 17.79 -5.85 -12.88
C ALA A 189 16.52 -6.71 -13.06
N LEU A 190 15.59 -6.29 -13.94
CA LEU A 190 14.30 -6.97 -14.15
C LEU A 190 14.34 -7.87 -15.39
N SER A 191 14.12 -9.17 -15.17
CA SER A 191 14.02 -10.16 -16.23
C SER A 191 12.79 -9.95 -17.13
N ALA A 192 12.90 -10.28 -18.41
CA ALA A 192 11.84 -10.09 -19.40
C ALA A 192 10.51 -10.85 -19.12
N ASN A 193 10.50 -11.79 -18.17
CA ASN A 193 9.32 -12.51 -17.71
C ASN A 193 8.68 -11.94 -16.44
N THR A 194 9.20 -10.84 -15.87
CA THR A 194 8.71 -10.22 -14.61
C THR A 194 7.23 -9.84 -14.68
N ARG A 195 6.46 -10.16 -13.63
CA ARG A 195 5.02 -9.90 -13.51
C ARG A 195 4.62 -9.47 -12.09
N GLY A 196 3.44 -8.85 -11.98
CA GLY A 196 2.80 -8.50 -10.69
C GLY A 196 3.14 -7.08 -10.24
N PHE A 197 2.79 -6.71 -9.01
CA PHE A 197 3.20 -5.41 -8.46
C PHE A 197 4.72 -5.34 -8.32
N ARG A 198 5.33 -4.21 -8.69
CA ARG A 198 6.74 -3.87 -8.43
C ARG A 198 6.89 -2.38 -8.11
N ILE A 199 7.97 -2.04 -7.42
CA ILE A 199 8.51 -0.68 -7.35
C ILE A 199 9.83 -0.69 -8.12
N VAL A 200 10.00 0.25 -9.04
CA VAL A 200 11.11 0.28 -9.99
C VAL A 200 11.81 1.63 -9.93
N ASP A 201 13.12 1.61 -9.68
CA ASP A 201 13.99 2.79 -9.83
C ASP A 201 14.74 2.71 -11.18
N GLY A 202 14.84 3.82 -11.91
CA GLY A 202 15.60 3.85 -13.16
C GLY A 202 15.78 5.28 -13.70
N ARG A 203 16.75 5.50 -14.59
CA ARG A 203 16.82 6.76 -15.35
C ARG A 203 15.95 6.68 -16.60
N VAL A 204 15.30 7.78 -16.95
CA VAL A 204 14.58 7.89 -18.24
C VAL A 204 15.60 8.09 -19.36
N ARG A 205 15.79 7.08 -20.23
CA ARG A 205 16.62 7.17 -21.44
C ARG A 205 15.94 7.96 -22.55
N ARG A 206 14.62 7.75 -22.73
CA ARG A 206 13.84 8.40 -23.78
C ARG A 206 12.41 8.68 -23.33
N VAL A 207 12.01 9.94 -23.42
CA VAL A 207 10.61 10.35 -23.49
C VAL A 207 10.14 10.17 -24.93
N GLY A 208 8.92 9.71 -25.14
CA GLY A 208 8.31 9.58 -26.45
C GLY A 208 6.79 9.66 -26.35
N GLU A 209 6.13 9.97 -27.46
CA GLU A 209 4.70 10.28 -27.47
C GLU A 209 3.96 9.50 -28.57
N SER A 210 2.66 9.32 -28.37
CA SER A 210 1.71 8.95 -29.42
C SER A 210 0.34 9.61 -29.17
N ALA A 211 -0.59 9.47 -30.11
CA ALA A 211 -1.91 10.11 -30.03
C ALA A 211 -2.67 9.86 -28.71
N GLY A 212 -2.47 8.70 -28.07
CA GLY A 212 -3.12 8.35 -26.80
C GLY A 212 -2.22 8.19 -25.57
N ASN A 213 -0.89 8.35 -25.67
CA ASN A 213 0.02 8.06 -24.54
C ASN A 213 1.31 8.89 -24.57
N ILE A 214 1.86 9.18 -23.38
CA ILE A 214 3.28 9.49 -23.15
C ILE A 214 3.99 8.20 -22.71
N TRP A 215 5.25 8.04 -23.11
CA TRP A 215 6.08 6.85 -22.89
C TRP A 215 7.42 7.27 -22.26
N LEU A 216 7.70 6.82 -21.03
CA LEU A 216 9.01 6.99 -20.40
C LEU A 216 9.76 5.65 -20.47
N ASN A 217 10.70 5.57 -21.41
CA ASN A 217 11.57 4.41 -21.59
C ASN A 217 12.74 4.56 -20.61
N LEU A 218 12.89 3.61 -19.69
CA LEU A 218 13.95 3.65 -18.69
C LEU A 218 15.25 3.00 -19.21
N GLU A 219 16.28 3.02 -18.39
CA GLU A 219 17.40 2.06 -18.44
C GLU A 219 16.84 0.61 -18.33
N GLY A 220 17.40 -0.35 -19.06
CA GLY A 220 16.91 -1.73 -19.09
C GLY A 220 15.65 -1.96 -19.94
N LEU A 221 14.76 -2.85 -19.49
CA LEU A 221 13.60 -3.33 -20.27
C LEU A 221 12.29 -2.55 -20.02
N VAL A 222 12.30 -1.57 -19.11
CA VAL A 222 11.07 -1.00 -18.54
C VAL A 222 10.58 0.24 -19.29
N VAL A 223 9.32 0.23 -19.69
CA VAL A 223 8.61 1.37 -20.27
C VAL A 223 7.39 1.72 -19.41
N LEU A 224 7.36 2.97 -18.92
CA LEU A 224 6.22 3.54 -18.22
C LEU A 224 5.26 4.14 -19.25
N ARG A 225 4.00 3.73 -19.23
CA ARG A 225 2.91 4.27 -20.05
C ARG A 225 2.06 5.22 -19.22
N ILE A 226 1.93 6.45 -19.67
CA ILE A 226 1.00 7.45 -19.12
C ILE A 226 -0.07 7.70 -20.19
N PRO A 227 -1.32 7.26 -20.01
CA PRO A 227 -2.37 7.50 -20.99
C PRO A 227 -2.71 9.00 -21.04
N ARG A 228 -2.98 9.58 -22.22
CA ARG A 228 -3.27 11.01 -22.35
C ARG A 228 -4.50 11.44 -21.55
N GLU A 229 -5.49 10.54 -21.37
CA GLU A 229 -6.68 10.84 -20.56
C GLU A 229 -6.38 11.21 -19.10
N ASN A 230 -5.19 10.84 -18.59
CA ASN A 230 -4.78 11.11 -17.21
C ASN A 230 -3.84 12.33 -17.08
N LEU A 231 -3.43 12.98 -18.17
CA LEU A 231 -2.52 14.13 -18.12
C LEU A 231 -2.98 15.31 -17.22
N PRO A 232 -4.28 15.61 -17.05
CA PRO A 232 -4.71 16.63 -16.08
C PRO A 232 -4.21 16.41 -14.65
N TYR A 233 -3.93 15.16 -14.24
CA TYR A 233 -3.37 14.85 -12.91
C TYR A 233 -1.85 15.05 -12.82
N PHE A 234 -1.15 15.30 -13.93
CA PHE A 234 0.30 15.47 -14.00
C PHE A 234 0.72 16.94 -14.23
N SER A 235 -0.14 17.91 -13.94
CA SER A 235 0.10 19.35 -14.15
C SER A 235 1.37 19.92 -13.48
N ARG A 236 1.94 19.22 -12.50
CA ARG A 236 3.21 19.56 -11.82
C ARG A 236 4.44 18.83 -12.37
N LEU A 237 4.30 18.04 -13.42
CA LEU A 237 5.36 17.20 -13.99
C LEU A 237 5.59 17.52 -15.47
N ASP A 238 6.59 18.34 -15.75
CA ASP A 238 7.05 18.56 -17.12
C ASP A 238 7.70 17.28 -17.68
N PHE A 239 7.08 16.71 -18.70
CA PHE A 239 7.54 15.49 -19.36
C PHE A 239 8.78 15.71 -20.24
N SER A 240 9.00 16.91 -20.78
CA SER A 240 10.11 17.20 -21.69
C SER A 240 11.46 17.08 -20.98
N ASN A 241 11.56 17.64 -19.78
CA ASN A 241 12.77 17.63 -18.94
C ASN A 241 12.98 16.33 -18.13
N LEU A 242 12.25 15.24 -18.43
CA LEU A 242 12.48 13.95 -17.76
C LEU A 242 13.67 13.16 -18.31
N LYS A 243 14.10 13.41 -19.56
CA LYS A 243 15.25 12.69 -20.14
C LYS A 243 16.50 12.87 -19.26
N GLY A 244 17.16 11.77 -18.90
CA GLY A 244 18.33 11.78 -18.02
C GLY A 244 18.04 11.85 -16.51
N ARG A 245 16.80 12.18 -16.10
CA ARG A 245 16.38 12.16 -14.68
C ARG A 245 16.21 10.74 -14.17
N ARG A 246 16.50 10.50 -12.89
CA ARG A 246 16.10 9.28 -12.18
C ARG A 246 14.65 9.42 -11.68
N VAL A 247 13.89 8.32 -11.79
CA VAL A 247 12.50 8.22 -11.34
C VAL A 247 12.28 6.94 -10.55
N ARG A 248 11.31 6.96 -9.64
CA ARG A 248 10.73 5.79 -8.99
C ARG A 248 9.29 5.62 -9.46
N ALA A 249 9.01 4.51 -10.13
CA ALA A 249 7.68 4.11 -10.54
C ALA A 249 7.15 2.96 -9.67
N ARG A 250 5.83 2.79 -9.59
CA ARG A 250 5.17 1.65 -8.95
C ARG A 250 3.99 1.15 -9.77
N GLY A 251 3.58 -0.10 -9.56
CA GLY A 251 2.37 -0.69 -10.13
C GLY A 251 2.56 -2.08 -10.70
N LYS A 252 1.51 -2.59 -11.37
CA LYS A 252 1.46 -3.94 -11.96
C LYS A 252 2.28 -3.97 -13.26
N ILE A 253 3.46 -4.59 -13.23
CA ILE A 253 4.35 -4.78 -14.38
C ILE A 253 3.95 -6.03 -15.18
N TYR A 254 4.08 -5.97 -16.51
CA TYR A 254 3.78 -7.10 -17.40
C TYR A 254 4.59 -7.05 -18.71
N PRO A 255 4.99 -8.21 -19.27
CA PRO A 255 5.67 -8.26 -20.57
C PRO A 255 4.70 -8.01 -21.73
N LYS A 256 5.11 -7.20 -22.69
CA LYS A 256 4.33 -6.93 -23.92
C LYS A 256 4.50 -8.09 -24.91
N ARG A 257 3.52 -9.00 -25.01
CA ARG A 257 3.55 -10.24 -25.85
C ARG A 257 4.21 -10.12 -27.26
N ARG A 258 4.08 -9.00 -27.97
CA ARG A 258 4.70 -8.78 -29.31
C ARG A 258 6.15 -8.25 -29.30
N ARG A 259 6.71 -7.94 -28.13
CA ARG A 259 8.09 -7.47 -27.91
C ARG A 259 8.66 -8.21 -26.70
N LYS A 260 9.43 -9.27 -26.96
CA LYS A 260 10.02 -10.15 -25.91
C LYS A 260 10.97 -9.41 -24.94
N THR A 261 11.29 -8.15 -25.19
CA THR A 261 12.21 -7.28 -24.43
C THR A 261 11.53 -6.05 -23.80
N GLU A 262 10.20 -5.91 -23.86
CA GLU A 262 9.48 -4.75 -23.29
C GLU A 262 8.63 -5.14 -22.08
N LEU A 263 9.04 -4.71 -20.89
CA LEU A 263 8.25 -4.73 -19.66
C LEU A 263 7.49 -3.40 -19.53
N ARG A 264 6.19 -3.45 -19.24
CA ARG A 264 5.34 -2.27 -19.20
C ARG A 264 4.68 -2.08 -17.83
N ILE A 265 4.68 -0.84 -17.33
CA ILE A 265 3.84 -0.38 -16.22
C ILE A 265 2.90 0.72 -16.76
N THR A 266 1.63 0.74 -16.36
CA THR A 266 0.75 1.89 -16.64
C THR A 266 0.66 2.76 -15.38
N ILE A 267 1.08 4.02 -15.50
CA ILE A 267 1.00 5.05 -14.45
C ILE A 267 -0.25 5.89 -14.74
N ARG A 268 -1.12 6.09 -13.74
CA ARG A 268 -2.37 6.88 -13.88
C ARG A 268 -2.37 8.18 -13.08
N HIS A 269 -1.51 8.31 -12.08
CA HIS A 269 -1.43 9.46 -11.19
C HIS A 269 0.03 9.68 -10.77
N PRO A 270 0.47 10.91 -10.44
CA PRO A 270 1.81 11.17 -9.92
C PRO A 270 2.16 10.39 -8.64
N ASN A 271 1.18 9.92 -7.85
CA ASN A 271 1.45 9.04 -6.70
C ASN A 271 2.13 7.71 -7.10
N ASP A 272 2.00 7.30 -8.37
CA ASP A 272 2.67 6.13 -8.92
C ASP A 272 4.02 6.44 -9.61
N LEU A 273 4.42 7.71 -9.72
CA LEU A 273 5.65 8.16 -10.41
C LEU A 273 6.29 9.38 -9.72
N VAL A 274 7.39 9.15 -9.03
CA VAL A 274 8.09 10.16 -8.22
C VAL A 274 9.48 10.44 -8.78
N LEU A 275 9.85 11.71 -8.96
CA LEU A 275 11.22 12.10 -9.28
C LEU A 275 12.19 11.69 -8.15
N ARG A 276 13.35 11.17 -8.52
CA ARG A 276 14.46 10.96 -7.58
C ARG A 276 15.47 12.10 -7.73
N ARG A 277 16.10 12.45 -6.60
CA ARG A 277 17.40 13.14 -6.59
C ARG A 277 18.45 12.12 -7.05
#